data_AF-A0A7W7YB90-F1
#
_entry.id   AF-A0A7W7YB90-F1
#
_cell.length_a   1.000
_cell.length_b   1.000
_cell.length_c   1.000
_cell.angle_alpha   90.00
_cell.angle_beta   90.00
_cell.angle_gamma   90.00
#
_symmetry.space_group_name_H-M   'P 1'
#
loop_
_entity.id
_entity.type
_entity.pdbx_description
1 polymer ?
#
loop_
_entity_poly.entity_id
_entity_poly.type
_entity_poly.pdbx_seq_one_letter_code
_entity_poly.pdbx_strand_id
1 'polypeptide(L)'
;MKTIIRLALAVSLLAVATAAKAQNGYYAAGYYAAPQAQAAYEQQAANAQAWAAYNAQQQAYAEGWARYYADQAAAKANAERAAAAQQAANSVGNSQIRFDGRFATVGQTAPQALQYAVYAANTLQNKPYVLGGGHRNIEDSAYDCSSSTSYVLIKAGLLNRCLSSKEFASYGQPGEGRFITIWVKPGEHVFMTICGLRMDTSGQYTGEGPRWRTKGRNYAGFFPRHPFGM
;
A
#
# COMPACT_ATOMS: atom_id res chain seq x y z
N MET A 1 -80.44 92.69 16.13
CA MET A 1 -80.08 91.38 15.53
C MET A 1 -78.64 91.44 15.02
N LYS A 2 -77.83 90.38 15.23
CA LYS A 2 -76.55 90.04 14.55
C LYS A 2 -75.41 91.09 14.62
N THR A 3 -74.52 91.09 15.64
CA THR A 3 -73.29 90.26 15.83
C THR A 3 -72.09 90.74 14.97
N ILE A 4 -71.21 91.66 15.45
CA ILE A 4 -69.85 91.47 16.06
C ILE A 4 -68.86 90.68 15.16
N ILE A 5 -67.68 91.21 14.74
CA ILE A 5 -66.28 91.05 15.27
C ILE A 5 -65.31 91.89 14.34
N ARG A 6 -63.99 92.02 14.58
CA ARG A 6 -63.22 92.95 15.44
C ARG A 6 -61.68 92.76 15.23
N LEU A 7 -60.84 93.81 15.40
CA LEU A 7 -59.34 93.81 15.51
C LEU A 7 -58.51 93.38 14.25
N ALA A 8 -57.19 93.62 14.12
CA ALA A 8 -56.28 94.71 14.54
C ALA A 8 -54.83 94.53 13.98
N LEU A 9 -54.09 95.65 13.87
CA LEU A 9 -52.62 95.89 13.85
C LEU A 9 -51.56 94.81 13.44
N ALA A 10 -50.78 95.16 12.40
CA ALA A 10 -49.35 95.55 12.42
C ALA A 10 -48.14 94.55 12.32
N VAL A 11 -47.01 95.15 11.89
CA VAL A 11 -45.57 94.80 12.02
C VAL A 11 -44.87 93.95 10.92
N SER A 12 -44.00 94.66 10.18
CA SER A 12 -42.64 94.38 9.63
C SER A 12 -42.09 92.93 9.45
N LEU A 13 -41.35 92.69 8.34
CA LEU A 13 -39.93 92.21 8.36
C LEU A 13 -39.24 92.03 6.98
N LEU A 14 -37.93 92.31 6.99
CA LEU A 14 -36.77 91.84 6.19
C LEU A 14 -36.88 91.13 4.80
N ALA A 15 -36.12 91.70 3.85
CA ALA A 15 -35.05 91.09 3.02
C ALA A 15 -35.28 89.90 2.03
N VAL A 16 -34.28 89.82 1.12
CA VAL A 16 -33.84 88.72 0.23
C VAL A 16 -34.24 88.82 -1.24
N ALA A 17 -33.27 89.25 -2.06
CA ALA A 17 -33.32 89.23 -3.52
C ALA A 17 -32.10 88.51 -4.14
N THR A 18 -31.97 87.18 -3.93
CA THR A 18 -31.03 86.31 -4.69
C THR A 18 -31.40 84.81 -4.57
N ALA A 19 -32.50 84.36 -5.20
CA ALA A 19 -32.86 82.94 -5.25
C ALA A 19 -33.32 82.42 -6.64
N ALA A 20 -34.03 83.24 -7.41
CA ALA A 20 -34.78 82.78 -8.58
C ALA A 20 -33.96 82.22 -9.77
N LYS A 21 -32.70 82.64 -9.96
CA LYS A 21 -31.84 82.12 -11.06
C LYS A 21 -30.95 80.93 -10.67
N ALA A 22 -30.85 80.60 -9.39
CA ALA A 22 -30.11 79.42 -8.94
C ALA A 22 -30.89 78.14 -9.29
N GLN A 23 -32.19 78.10 -8.97
CA GLN A 23 -33.01 76.89 -9.03
C GLN A 23 -32.97 76.15 -10.38
N ASN A 24 -33.11 76.85 -11.51
CA ASN A 24 -33.16 76.20 -12.83
C ASN A 24 -31.84 75.53 -13.25
N GLY A 25 -30.69 75.98 -12.73
CA GLY A 25 -29.40 75.30 -12.93
C GLY A 25 -29.28 74.04 -12.07
N TYR A 26 -29.75 74.09 -10.82
CA TYR A 26 -29.69 72.96 -9.89
C TYR A 26 -30.59 71.79 -10.30
N TYR A 27 -31.75 72.03 -10.91
CA TYR A 27 -32.59 70.95 -11.42
C TYR A 27 -31.93 70.22 -12.59
N ALA A 28 -31.44 70.94 -13.61
CA ALA A 28 -30.75 70.30 -14.74
C ALA A 28 -29.48 69.55 -14.32
N ALA A 29 -28.65 70.16 -13.46
CA ALA A 29 -27.48 69.48 -12.90
C ALA A 29 -27.88 68.25 -12.07
N GLY A 30 -28.92 68.34 -11.23
CA GLY A 30 -29.41 67.23 -10.42
C GLY A 30 -30.01 66.07 -11.23
N TYR A 31 -30.75 66.36 -12.30
CA TYR A 31 -31.37 65.34 -13.14
C TYR A 31 -30.37 64.52 -13.97
N TYR A 32 -29.18 65.05 -14.27
CA TYR A 32 -28.09 64.26 -14.86
C TYR A 32 -27.14 63.68 -13.80
N ALA A 33 -26.86 64.42 -12.72
CA ALA A 33 -25.97 63.96 -11.65
C ALA A 33 -26.55 62.79 -10.84
N ALA A 34 -27.87 62.68 -10.66
CA ALA A 34 -28.47 61.55 -9.95
C ALA A 34 -28.28 60.21 -10.70
N PRO A 35 -28.59 60.09 -12.01
CA PRO A 35 -28.21 58.92 -12.82
C PRO A 35 -26.71 58.63 -12.81
N GLN A 36 -25.85 59.65 -12.85
CA GLN A 36 -24.40 59.49 -12.87
C GLN A 36 -23.86 58.99 -11.52
N ALA A 37 -24.40 59.49 -10.39
CA ALA A 37 -24.08 59.02 -9.06
C ALA A 37 -24.56 57.58 -8.83
N GLN A 38 -25.75 57.23 -9.34
CA GLN A 38 -26.25 55.87 -9.28
C GLN A 38 -25.41 54.91 -10.12
N ALA A 39 -25.06 55.28 -11.36
CA ALA A 39 -24.15 54.49 -12.21
C ALA A 39 -22.76 54.29 -11.56
N ALA A 40 -22.24 55.30 -10.87
CA ALA A 40 -20.99 55.17 -10.10
C ALA A 40 -21.12 54.20 -8.92
N TYR A 41 -22.26 54.20 -8.22
CA TYR A 41 -22.55 53.29 -7.10
C TYR A 41 -22.72 51.84 -7.59
N GLU A 42 -23.42 51.65 -8.72
CA GLU A 42 -23.57 50.36 -9.40
C GLU A 42 -22.21 49.84 -9.90
N GLN A 43 -21.34 50.71 -10.45
CA GLN A 43 -19.98 50.36 -10.85
C GLN A 43 -19.10 49.99 -9.65
N GLN A 44 -19.24 50.68 -8.51
CA GLN A 44 -18.52 50.33 -7.28
C GLN A 44 -18.99 48.98 -6.72
N ALA A 45 -20.29 48.69 -6.77
CA ALA A 45 -20.84 47.38 -6.41
C ALA A 45 -20.33 46.26 -7.35
N ALA A 46 -20.30 46.50 -8.67
CA ALA A 46 -19.77 45.55 -9.65
C ALA A 46 -18.27 45.28 -9.43
N ASN A 47 -17.47 46.31 -9.13
CA ASN A 47 -16.04 46.16 -8.79
C ASN A 47 -15.85 45.34 -7.50
N ALA A 48 -16.68 45.55 -6.48
CA ALA A 48 -16.65 44.77 -5.25
C ALA A 48 -17.02 43.29 -5.49
N GLN A 49 -18.02 43.02 -6.35
CA GLN A 49 -18.39 41.67 -6.78
C GLN A 49 -17.27 41.00 -7.58
N ALA A 50 -16.59 41.72 -8.47
CA ALA A 50 -15.45 41.21 -9.23
C ALA A 50 -14.27 40.81 -8.31
N TRP A 51 -13.96 41.62 -7.30
CA TRP A 51 -12.96 41.28 -6.27
C TRP A 51 -13.39 40.06 -5.46
N ALA A 52 -14.65 39.98 -5.04
CA ALA A 52 -15.18 38.83 -4.32
C ALA A 52 -15.06 37.54 -5.15
N ALA A 53 -15.41 37.60 -6.45
CA ALA A 53 -15.30 36.48 -7.37
C ALA A 53 -13.84 36.03 -7.60
N TYR A 54 -12.90 36.97 -7.77
CA TYR A 54 -11.48 36.66 -7.88
C TYR A 54 -10.93 36.02 -6.59
N ASN A 55 -11.30 36.53 -5.41
CA ASN A 55 -10.90 35.95 -4.13
C ASN A 55 -11.45 34.53 -3.95
N ALA A 56 -12.71 34.29 -4.32
CA ALA A 56 -13.30 32.96 -4.32
C ALA A 56 -12.60 32.01 -5.32
N GLN A 57 -12.20 32.49 -6.50
CA GLN A 57 -11.42 31.71 -7.47
C GLN A 57 -10.05 31.33 -6.91
N GLN A 58 -9.35 32.26 -6.25
CA GLN A 58 -8.04 31.98 -5.63
C GLN A 58 -8.17 30.99 -4.46
N GLN A 59 -9.23 31.07 -3.66
CA GLN A 59 -9.54 30.08 -2.62
C GLN A 59 -9.80 28.70 -3.23
N ALA A 60 -10.62 28.60 -4.28
CA ALA A 60 -10.89 27.33 -4.97
C ALA A 60 -9.62 26.72 -5.59
N TYR A 61 -8.70 27.55 -6.12
CA TYR A 61 -7.41 27.10 -6.63
C TYR A 61 -6.50 26.57 -5.51
N ALA A 62 -6.44 27.27 -4.37
CA ALA A 62 -5.70 26.82 -3.19
C ALA A 62 -6.27 25.51 -2.60
N GLU A 63 -7.59 25.36 -2.55
CA GLU A 63 -8.24 24.09 -2.16
C GLU A 63 -7.92 22.95 -3.14
N GLY A 64 -7.88 23.23 -4.45
CA GLY A 64 -7.51 22.25 -5.47
C GLY A 64 -6.10 21.69 -5.26
N TRP A 65 -5.12 22.57 -5.00
CA TRP A 65 -3.77 22.16 -4.64
C TRP A 65 -3.70 21.42 -3.29
N ALA A 66 -4.45 21.88 -2.28
CA ALA A 66 -4.52 21.20 -0.99
C ALA A 66 -5.07 19.76 -1.12
N ARG A 67 -6.11 19.56 -1.93
CA ARG A 67 -6.65 18.23 -2.27
C ARG A 67 -5.60 17.37 -2.98
N TYR A 68 -4.94 17.89 -4.02
CA TYR A 68 -3.88 17.16 -4.73
C TYR A 68 -2.75 16.67 -3.81
N TYR A 69 -2.26 17.53 -2.91
CA TYR A 69 -1.21 17.13 -1.95
C TYR A 69 -1.73 16.17 -0.87
N ALA A 70 -2.99 16.28 -0.45
CA ALA A 70 -3.63 15.32 0.45
C ALA A 70 -3.79 13.94 -0.20
N ASP A 71 -4.20 13.88 -1.48
CA ASP A 71 -4.34 12.65 -2.25
C ASP A 71 -2.97 11.96 -2.46
N GLN A 72 -1.93 12.73 -2.80
CA GLN A 72 -0.54 12.25 -2.86
C GLN A 72 -0.07 11.68 -1.50
N ALA A 73 -0.33 12.38 -0.40
CA ALA A 73 0.01 11.91 0.94
C ALA A 73 -0.77 10.65 1.33
N ALA A 74 -2.06 10.57 1.00
CA ALA A 74 -2.89 9.40 1.22
C ALA A 74 -2.45 8.20 0.37
N ALA A 75 -2.08 8.41 -0.89
CA ALA A 75 -1.52 7.39 -1.76
C ALA A 75 -0.19 6.84 -1.23
N LYS A 76 0.71 7.72 -0.77
CA LYS A 76 1.96 7.32 -0.12
C LYS A 76 1.69 6.53 1.17
N ALA A 77 0.81 7.01 2.05
CA ALA A 77 0.43 6.30 3.27
C ALA A 77 -0.30 4.98 3.00
N ASN A 78 -1.00 4.84 1.87
CA ASN A 78 -1.57 3.57 1.41
C ASN A 78 -0.48 2.61 0.92
N ALA A 79 0.50 3.08 0.15
CA ALA A 79 1.64 2.29 -0.29
C ALA A 79 2.52 1.82 0.88
N GLU A 80 2.77 2.69 1.86
CA GLU A 80 3.49 2.36 3.10
C GLU A 80 2.71 1.36 3.95
N ARG A 81 1.38 1.52 4.09
CA ARG A 81 0.52 0.52 4.75
C ARG A 81 0.49 -0.82 4.01
N ALA A 82 0.49 -0.82 2.67
CA ALA A 82 0.53 -2.05 1.88
C ALA A 82 1.90 -2.75 1.98
N ALA A 83 3.00 -2.00 1.98
CA ALA A 83 4.34 -2.52 2.22
C ALA A 83 4.49 -3.07 3.64
N ALA A 84 3.98 -2.37 4.65
CA ALA A 84 3.93 -2.85 6.03
C ALA A 84 3.00 -4.07 6.19
N ALA A 85 1.89 -4.15 5.47
CA ALA A 85 1.02 -5.32 5.45
C ALA A 85 1.67 -6.53 4.76
N GLN A 86 2.46 -6.31 3.70
CA GLN A 86 3.26 -7.36 3.06
C GLN A 86 4.40 -7.83 3.97
N GLN A 87 5.09 -6.91 4.65
CA GLN A 87 6.09 -7.24 5.66
C GLN A 87 5.45 -7.94 6.88
N ALA A 88 4.24 -7.56 7.27
CA ALA A 88 3.45 -8.25 8.30
C ALA A 88 3.02 -9.65 7.83
N ALA A 89 2.59 -9.83 6.59
CA ALA A 89 2.30 -11.16 6.03
C ALA A 89 3.55 -12.07 5.96
N ASN A 90 4.74 -11.46 5.87
CA ASN A 90 6.03 -12.17 5.91
C ASN A 90 6.58 -12.40 7.33
N SER A 91 6.07 -11.70 8.36
CA SER A 91 6.58 -11.75 9.75
C SER A 91 5.57 -12.29 10.78
N VAL A 92 4.27 -12.20 10.51
CA VAL A 92 3.27 -13.13 11.03
C VAL A 92 3.58 -14.46 10.38
N GLY A 93 4.20 -15.35 11.15
CA GLY A 93 4.98 -16.45 10.62
C GLY A 93 4.27 -17.27 9.53
N ASN A 94 5.07 -17.69 8.56
CA ASN A 94 4.73 -18.74 7.60
C ASN A 94 4.44 -20.05 8.35
N SER A 95 3.28 -20.14 8.99
CA SER A 95 2.85 -21.23 9.85
C SER A 95 1.50 -21.78 9.40
N GLN A 96 1.30 -21.81 8.07
CA GLN A 96 0.57 -22.91 7.47
C GLN A 96 1.12 -24.25 7.96
N ILE A 97 2.43 -24.32 8.27
CA ILE A 97 3.09 -25.45 8.92
C ILE A 97 3.03 -25.36 10.45
N ARG A 98 2.71 -26.47 11.11
CA ARG A 98 2.88 -26.71 12.55
C ARG A 98 3.94 -27.80 12.73
N PHE A 99 4.86 -27.63 13.68
CA PHE A 99 5.87 -28.64 14.02
C PHE A 99 5.66 -29.12 15.46
N ASP A 100 5.68 -30.45 15.70
CA ASP A 100 5.47 -31.05 17.03
C ASP A 100 6.77 -31.42 17.77
N GLY A 101 7.93 -31.18 17.14
CA GLY A 101 9.24 -31.62 17.63
C GLY A 101 9.85 -32.76 16.81
N ARG A 102 9.05 -33.49 16.02
CA ARG A 102 9.50 -34.59 15.15
C ARG A 102 8.87 -34.55 13.75
N PHE A 103 7.58 -34.22 13.66
CA PHE A 103 6.82 -34.17 12.43
C PHE A 103 6.21 -32.79 12.22
N ALA A 104 5.98 -32.46 10.96
CA ALA A 104 5.30 -31.25 10.55
C ALA A 104 3.92 -31.58 9.95
N THR A 105 2.94 -30.70 10.13
CA THR A 105 1.63 -30.78 9.49
C THR A 105 1.28 -29.45 8.86
N VAL A 106 0.41 -29.44 7.85
CA VAL A 106 -0.16 -28.21 7.27
C VAL A 106 -1.68 -28.23 7.30
N GLY A 107 -2.30 -27.06 7.24
CA GLY A 107 -3.76 -26.93 7.16
C GLY A 107 -4.34 -27.61 5.92
N GLN A 108 -5.56 -28.15 6.01
CA GLN A 108 -6.23 -28.85 4.91
C GLN A 108 -6.52 -27.96 3.68
N THR A 109 -6.53 -26.64 3.87
CA THR A 109 -6.69 -25.62 2.82
C THR A 109 -5.38 -25.25 2.13
N ALA A 110 -4.23 -25.77 2.59
CA ALA A 110 -2.94 -25.59 1.92
C ALA A 110 -2.96 -26.25 0.52
N PRO A 111 -2.20 -25.73 -0.47
CA PRO A 111 -2.11 -26.36 -1.79
C PRO A 111 -1.69 -27.84 -1.69
N GLN A 112 -2.30 -28.70 -2.51
CA GLN A 112 -2.08 -30.15 -2.45
C GLN A 112 -0.60 -30.56 -2.55
N ALA A 113 0.17 -29.89 -3.41
CA ALA A 113 1.62 -30.10 -3.53
C ALA A 113 2.39 -29.76 -2.23
N LEU A 114 1.97 -28.74 -1.48
CA LEU A 114 2.55 -28.39 -0.18
C LEU A 114 2.21 -29.45 0.89
N GLN A 115 0.98 -29.98 0.89
CA GLN A 115 0.58 -31.08 1.78
C GLN A 115 1.44 -32.33 1.52
N TYR A 116 1.65 -32.68 0.25
CA TYR A 116 2.50 -33.81 -0.14
C TYR A 116 3.98 -33.57 0.13
N ALA A 117 4.50 -32.35 -0.03
CA ALA A 117 5.88 -32.01 0.33
C ALA A 117 6.13 -32.22 1.84
N VAL A 118 5.20 -31.78 2.69
CA VAL A 118 5.29 -31.97 4.14
C VAL A 118 5.17 -33.45 4.53
N TYR A 119 4.26 -34.21 3.90
CA TYR A 119 4.15 -35.65 4.10
C TYR A 119 5.44 -36.38 3.73
N ALA A 120 6.04 -36.07 2.57
CA ALA A 120 7.29 -36.67 2.12
C ALA A 120 8.49 -36.29 3.01
N ALA A 121 8.56 -35.06 3.48
CA ALA A 121 9.57 -34.64 4.44
C ALA A 121 9.41 -35.36 5.81
N ASN A 122 8.18 -35.75 6.20
CA ASN A 122 7.94 -36.58 7.38
C ASN A 122 8.41 -38.04 7.19
N THR A 123 8.28 -38.66 6.01
CA THR A 123 8.75 -40.04 5.78
C THR A 123 10.27 -40.16 5.77
N LEU A 124 10.97 -39.05 5.48
CA LEU A 124 12.43 -38.97 5.53
C LEU A 124 13.01 -38.85 6.94
N GLN A 125 12.22 -38.52 7.97
CA GLN A 125 12.75 -38.34 9.33
C GLN A 125 13.51 -39.58 9.81
N ASN A 126 14.71 -39.36 10.36
CA ASN A 126 15.62 -40.40 10.87
C ASN A 126 16.19 -41.37 9.83
N LYS A 127 16.03 -41.12 8.52
CA LYS A 127 16.82 -41.83 7.50
C LYS A 127 18.32 -41.50 7.66
N PRO A 128 19.25 -42.42 7.36
CA PRO A 128 20.69 -42.16 7.38
C PRO A 128 21.13 -41.23 6.24
N TYR A 129 22.30 -40.58 6.42
CA TYR A 129 22.99 -39.91 5.32
C TYR A 129 23.92 -40.88 4.61
N VAL A 130 23.81 -41.00 3.30
CA VAL A 130 24.79 -41.68 2.45
C VAL A 130 24.98 -40.83 1.20
N LEU A 131 26.22 -40.42 0.92
CA LEU A 131 26.56 -39.67 -0.30
C LEU A 131 26.19 -40.49 -1.53
N GLY A 132 25.34 -39.95 -2.42
CA GLY A 132 24.80 -40.66 -3.58
C GLY A 132 23.60 -41.58 -3.30
N GLY A 133 23.22 -41.81 -2.03
CA GLY A 133 22.01 -42.57 -1.67
C GLY A 133 20.76 -41.89 -2.22
N GLY A 134 19.74 -42.64 -2.65
CA GLY A 134 18.49 -42.11 -3.19
C GLY A 134 18.53 -41.60 -4.64
N HIS A 135 19.69 -41.58 -5.32
CA HIS A 135 19.78 -41.16 -6.73
C HIS A 135 19.40 -42.27 -7.72
N ARG A 136 19.80 -43.51 -7.47
CA ARG A 136 19.53 -44.66 -8.36
C ARG A 136 18.07 -45.13 -8.27
N ASN A 137 17.52 -45.11 -7.07
CA ASN A 137 16.12 -45.38 -6.79
C ASN A 137 15.66 -44.34 -5.77
N ILE A 138 14.52 -43.68 -6.03
CA ILE A 138 14.02 -42.65 -5.12
C ILE A 138 13.44 -43.25 -3.84
N GLU A 139 13.01 -44.51 -3.86
CA GLU A 139 12.63 -45.25 -2.65
C GLU A 139 13.84 -45.99 -2.06
N ASP A 140 14.67 -45.25 -1.34
CA ASP A 140 15.90 -45.76 -0.72
C ASP A 140 15.80 -45.81 0.83
N SER A 141 16.70 -46.61 1.38
CA SER A 141 17.03 -46.70 2.80
C SER A 141 17.74 -45.46 3.35
N ALA A 142 18.57 -44.78 2.53
CA ALA A 142 19.38 -43.61 2.91
C ALA A 142 19.48 -42.57 1.78
N TYR A 143 19.78 -41.31 2.12
CA TYR A 143 19.70 -40.17 1.19
C TYR A 143 20.87 -39.20 1.38
N ASP A 144 21.25 -38.48 0.33
CA ASP A 144 22.13 -37.31 0.40
C ASP A 144 21.33 -35.98 0.41
N CYS A 145 22.04 -34.85 0.39
CA CYS A 145 21.45 -33.51 0.41
C CYS A 145 20.52 -33.25 -0.80
N SER A 146 20.93 -33.73 -1.98
CA SER A 146 20.24 -33.53 -3.25
C SER A 146 19.16 -34.55 -3.54
N SER A 147 19.35 -35.82 -3.17
CA SER A 147 18.29 -36.83 -3.28
C SER A 147 17.20 -36.67 -2.22
N SER A 148 17.53 -36.20 -1.01
CA SER A 148 16.50 -35.87 -0.01
C SER A 148 15.64 -34.67 -0.44
N THR A 149 16.27 -33.63 -1.00
CA THR A 149 15.56 -32.50 -1.63
C THR A 149 14.69 -32.98 -2.81
N SER A 150 15.24 -33.86 -3.66
CA SER A 150 14.52 -34.43 -4.81
C SER A 150 13.34 -35.30 -4.39
N TYR A 151 13.49 -36.14 -3.36
CA TYR A 151 12.42 -37.01 -2.85
C TYR A 151 11.18 -36.21 -2.49
N VAL A 152 11.36 -35.14 -1.72
CA VAL A 152 10.25 -34.26 -1.31
C VAL A 152 9.55 -33.63 -2.51
N LEU A 153 10.30 -33.10 -3.48
CA LEU A 153 9.73 -32.48 -4.67
C LEU A 153 9.06 -33.48 -5.62
N ILE A 154 9.62 -34.68 -5.77
CA ILE A 154 9.03 -35.76 -6.59
C ILE A 154 7.72 -36.23 -5.98
N LYS A 155 7.68 -36.46 -4.66
CA LYS A 155 6.45 -36.83 -3.94
C LYS A 155 5.41 -35.72 -3.91
N ALA A 156 5.84 -34.45 -4.01
CA ALA A 156 4.95 -33.31 -4.20
C ALA A 156 4.43 -33.11 -5.64
N GLY A 157 4.92 -33.88 -6.62
CA GLY A 157 4.61 -33.69 -8.04
C GLY A 157 5.27 -32.46 -8.67
N LEU A 158 6.26 -31.87 -8.01
CA LEU A 158 6.97 -30.64 -8.42
C LEU A 158 8.26 -30.93 -9.21
N LEU A 159 8.73 -32.17 -9.20
CA LEU A 159 9.95 -32.63 -9.88
C LEU A 159 9.73 -34.04 -10.43
N ASN A 160 10.34 -34.37 -11.59
CA ASN A 160 10.11 -35.63 -12.29
C ASN A 160 11.28 -36.63 -12.25
N ARG A 161 12.46 -36.21 -11.78
CA ARG A 161 13.65 -37.07 -11.60
C ARG A 161 14.53 -36.55 -10.47
N CYS A 162 15.41 -37.39 -9.93
CA CYS A 162 16.42 -36.94 -8.98
C CYS A 162 17.39 -35.96 -9.65
N LEU A 163 17.76 -34.89 -8.93
CA LEU A 163 18.74 -33.89 -9.35
C LEU A 163 19.91 -33.86 -8.37
N SER A 164 21.12 -33.60 -8.88
CA SER A 164 22.28 -33.23 -8.07
C SER A 164 22.18 -31.79 -7.55
N SER A 165 22.98 -31.46 -6.51
CA SER A 165 23.10 -30.09 -5.98
C SER A 165 23.53 -29.07 -7.05
N LYS A 166 24.26 -29.50 -8.09
CA LYS A 166 24.65 -28.66 -9.23
C LYS A 166 23.48 -28.39 -10.18
N GLU A 167 22.66 -29.39 -10.48
CA GLU A 167 21.48 -29.24 -11.36
C GLU A 167 20.38 -28.38 -10.71
N PHE A 168 20.23 -28.43 -9.39
CA PHE A 168 19.29 -27.56 -8.67
C PHE A 168 19.54 -26.06 -8.90
N ALA A 169 20.75 -25.64 -9.29
CA ALA A 169 21.06 -24.25 -9.62
C ALA A 169 20.21 -23.69 -10.77
N SER A 170 19.74 -24.57 -11.67
CA SER A 170 18.92 -24.23 -12.84
C SER A 170 17.46 -24.67 -12.69
N TYR A 171 17.08 -25.36 -11.61
CA TYR A 171 15.71 -25.81 -11.37
C TYR A 171 14.81 -24.67 -10.87
N GLY A 172 13.56 -24.62 -11.33
CA GLY A 172 12.56 -23.65 -10.86
C GLY A 172 12.84 -22.19 -11.24
N GLN A 173 12.40 -21.25 -10.41
CA GLN A 173 12.61 -19.81 -10.53
C GLN A 173 13.64 -19.31 -9.51
N PRO A 174 14.36 -18.20 -9.79
CA PRO A 174 15.27 -17.58 -8.83
C PRO A 174 14.52 -16.86 -7.71
N GLY A 175 15.11 -16.81 -6.52
CA GLY A 175 14.53 -16.16 -5.34
C GLY A 175 13.83 -17.14 -4.39
N GLU A 176 13.41 -16.63 -3.25
CA GLU A 176 12.63 -17.39 -2.26
C GLU A 176 11.21 -17.65 -2.77
N GLY A 177 10.66 -18.83 -2.47
CA GLY A 177 9.29 -19.20 -2.78
C GLY A 177 8.31 -18.77 -1.69
N ARG A 178 7.02 -18.76 -2.00
CA ARG A 178 5.96 -18.43 -1.03
C ARG A 178 5.85 -19.48 0.08
N PHE A 179 6.06 -20.74 -0.27
CA PHE A 179 5.99 -21.90 0.62
C PHE A 179 7.28 -22.72 0.60
N ILE A 180 7.89 -22.94 -0.57
CA ILE A 180 9.06 -23.82 -0.71
C ILE A 180 10.23 -23.04 -1.30
N THR A 181 11.22 -22.75 -0.45
CA THR A 181 12.54 -22.25 -0.90
C THR A 181 13.55 -23.38 -0.84
N ILE A 182 14.18 -23.66 -1.99
CA ILE A 182 15.32 -24.55 -2.13
C ILE A 182 16.58 -23.69 -2.06
N TRP A 183 17.45 -24.03 -1.13
CA TRP A 183 18.69 -23.31 -0.88
C TRP A 183 19.83 -24.08 -1.54
N VAL A 184 20.36 -23.53 -2.64
CA VAL A 184 21.32 -24.24 -3.49
C VAL A 184 22.71 -23.65 -3.34
N LYS A 185 23.69 -24.46 -2.97
CA LYS A 185 25.11 -24.16 -3.18
C LYS A 185 25.67 -25.17 -4.19
N PRO A 186 25.82 -24.79 -5.48
CA PRO A 186 26.03 -25.75 -6.56
C PRO A 186 27.28 -26.62 -6.36
N GLY A 187 27.10 -27.94 -6.42
CA GLY A 187 28.20 -28.91 -6.25
C GLY A 187 28.62 -29.19 -4.80
N GLU A 188 28.14 -28.42 -3.80
CA GLU A 188 28.48 -28.63 -2.39
C GLU A 188 27.27 -29.14 -1.59
N HIS A 189 26.19 -28.36 -1.51
CA HIS A 189 25.04 -28.69 -0.66
C HIS A 189 23.73 -28.14 -1.22
N VAL A 190 22.63 -28.83 -0.93
CA VAL A 190 21.27 -28.35 -1.20
C VAL A 190 20.33 -28.84 -0.11
N PHE A 191 19.38 -28.01 0.27
CA PHE A 191 18.32 -28.33 1.22
C PHE A 191 17.12 -27.43 0.93
N MET A 192 16.03 -27.56 1.69
CA MET A 192 14.88 -26.65 1.54
C MET A 192 14.33 -26.14 2.87
N THR A 193 13.56 -25.06 2.79
CA THR A 193 12.64 -24.61 3.83
C THR A 193 11.23 -24.71 3.30
N ILE A 194 10.36 -25.45 4.01
CA ILE A 194 8.94 -25.57 3.71
C ILE A 194 8.18 -24.77 4.77
N CYS A 195 7.49 -23.73 4.34
CA CYS A 195 6.88 -22.71 5.19
C CYS A 195 7.88 -22.21 6.26
N GLY A 196 9.11 -21.90 5.85
CA GLY A 196 10.20 -21.50 6.75
C GLY A 196 10.83 -22.61 7.60
N LEU A 197 10.16 -23.75 7.82
CA LEU A 197 10.74 -24.88 8.55
C LEU A 197 11.78 -25.61 7.69
N ARG A 198 13.01 -25.75 8.20
CA ARG A 198 14.14 -26.29 7.44
C ARG A 198 14.10 -27.82 7.38
N MET A 199 14.14 -28.39 6.18
CA MET A 199 14.30 -29.81 5.90
C MET A 199 15.67 -30.04 5.28
N ASP A 200 16.56 -30.74 5.99
CA ASP A 200 18.01 -30.69 5.72
C ASP A 200 18.75 -31.89 6.31
N THR A 201 19.76 -32.38 5.58
CA THR A 201 20.65 -33.45 6.04
C THR A 201 21.70 -32.95 7.03
N SER A 202 22.14 -31.70 6.92
CA SER A 202 23.23 -31.17 7.76
C SER A 202 22.75 -30.57 9.10
N GLY A 203 23.51 -30.75 10.18
CA GLY A 203 23.10 -30.27 11.50
C GLY A 203 24.04 -30.56 12.67
N GLN A 204 23.56 -31.33 13.64
CA GLN A 204 24.16 -31.55 14.96
C GLN A 204 25.16 -32.73 15.00
N TYR A 205 25.08 -33.68 14.06
CA TYR A 205 25.94 -34.86 14.02
C TYR A 205 26.48 -35.12 12.60
N THR A 206 27.58 -35.88 12.48
CA THR A 206 28.07 -36.35 11.18
C THR A 206 27.30 -37.60 10.76
N GLY A 207 26.94 -37.73 9.48
CA GLY A 207 26.26 -38.92 8.94
C GLY A 207 24.75 -39.01 9.25
N GLU A 208 24.19 -38.03 9.95
CA GLU A 208 22.74 -37.96 10.17
C GLU A 208 22.05 -37.54 8.86
N GLY A 209 21.04 -38.30 8.39
CA GLY A 209 20.38 -38.02 7.11
C GLY A 209 19.34 -36.89 7.17
N PRO A 210 18.35 -36.87 6.27
CA PRO A 210 17.38 -35.79 6.21
C PRO A 210 16.46 -35.74 7.45
N ARG A 211 16.28 -34.55 8.05
CA ARG A 211 15.26 -34.32 9.09
C ARG A 211 14.83 -32.86 9.19
N TRP A 212 13.73 -32.61 9.90
CA TRP A 212 13.29 -31.26 10.24
C TRP A 212 14.25 -30.60 11.23
N ARG A 213 14.51 -29.30 11.06
CA ARG A 213 15.41 -28.51 11.89
C ARG A 213 14.74 -27.20 12.28
N THR A 214 14.68 -26.93 13.58
CA THR A 214 14.22 -25.65 14.15
C THR A 214 15.37 -24.65 14.36
N LYS A 215 16.61 -25.14 14.53
CA LYS A 215 17.81 -24.30 14.63
C LYS A 215 18.05 -23.57 13.30
N GLY A 216 18.45 -22.30 13.38
CA GLY A 216 18.86 -21.50 12.22
C GLY A 216 20.10 -22.06 11.50
N ARG A 217 20.45 -21.40 10.39
CA ARG A 217 21.61 -21.71 9.55
C ARG A 217 22.21 -20.40 9.02
N ASN A 218 23.53 -20.38 8.80
CA ASN A 218 24.16 -19.39 7.92
C ASN A 218 23.91 -19.75 6.44
N TYR A 219 23.19 -18.88 5.71
CA TYR A 219 22.85 -19.06 4.30
C TYR A 219 23.92 -18.51 3.33
N ALA A 220 25.09 -18.06 3.82
CA ALA A 220 26.18 -17.55 2.98
C ALA A 220 26.58 -18.54 1.86
N GLY A 221 26.58 -18.05 0.62
CA GLY A 221 26.88 -18.83 -0.58
C GLY A 221 25.74 -19.74 -1.07
N PHE A 222 24.57 -19.76 -0.41
CA PHE A 222 23.38 -20.40 -0.95
C PHE A 222 22.55 -19.41 -1.77
N PHE A 223 22.13 -19.84 -2.96
CA PHE A 223 21.25 -19.10 -3.85
C PHE A 223 19.84 -19.68 -3.71
N PRO A 224 18.82 -18.88 -3.34
CA PRO A 224 17.46 -19.37 -3.22
C PRO A 224 16.83 -19.61 -4.61
N ARG A 225 16.11 -20.71 -4.71
CA ARG A 225 15.32 -21.16 -5.86
C ARG A 225 13.96 -21.64 -5.36
N HIS A 226 12.91 -21.62 -6.19
CA HIS A 226 11.62 -22.21 -5.84
C HIS A 226 10.94 -22.91 -7.03
N PRO A 227 10.13 -23.96 -6.79
CA PRO A 227 9.24 -24.53 -7.81
C PRO A 227 8.23 -23.47 -8.31
N PHE A 228 7.80 -23.58 -9.56
CA PHE A 228 6.88 -22.60 -10.15
C PHE A 228 5.54 -22.55 -9.38
N GLY A 229 5.15 -21.37 -8.90
CA GLY A 229 3.92 -21.16 -8.12
C GLY A 229 3.98 -21.58 -6.63
N MET A 230 5.15 -21.95 -6.12
CA MET A 230 5.40 -22.38 -4.73
C MET A 230 6.24 -21.38 -3.91
#